data_AF-X1ALC0-F1
#
_entry.id   AF-X1ALC0-F1
#
_cell.length_a   1.000
_cell.length_b   1.000
_cell.length_c   1.000
_cell.angle_alpha   90.00
_cell.angle_beta   90.00
_cell.angle_gamma   90.00
#
_symmetry.space_group_name_H-M   'P 1'
#
loop_
_entity.id
_entity.type
_entity.pdbx_description
1 polymer ?
#
loop_
_entity_poly.entity_id
_entity_poly.type
_entity_poly.pdbx_seq_one_letter_code
_entity_poly.pdbx_strand_id
1 'polypeptide(L)'
;YMGAHYLQFIIKDHERAQEYYKITMSIEGSPPIVRRLYADAIFKALDYERAWQAWLEIYNTAEDERTKRVASNHLYTIKATMDMDTLKEAIAQYKEKYGRYPTDLSRLVSAGFLNSIPRDMDDKEYLYDSQTGEAKPPTIPWKR
;
A
#
# COMPACT_ATOMS: atom_id res chain seq x y z
N TYR A 1 18.24 15.87 -4.39
CA TYR A 1 16.97 15.41 -3.77
C TYR A 1 16.27 16.44 -2.86
N MET A 2 16.90 17.49 -2.32
CA MET A 2 16.20 18.43 -1.41
C MET A 2 14.95 19.10 -2.02
N GLY A 3 14.98 19.44 -3.32
CA GLY A 3 13.79 19.95 -4.03
C GLY A 3 12.63 18.95 -4.06
N ALA A 4 12.92 17.67 -4.33
CA ALA A 4 11.92 16.59 -4.28
C ALA A 4 11.34 16.43 -2.86
N HIS A 5 12.19 16.55 -1.83
CA HIS A 5 11.78 16.47 -0.44
C HIS A 5 10.83 17.62 -0.06
N TYR A 6 11.12 18.84 -0.52
CA TYR A 6 10.22 19.97 -0.34
C TYR A 6 8.86 19.75 -1.02
N LEU A 7 8.86 19.27 -2.27
CA LEU A 7 7.63 18.93 -3.00
C LEU A 7 6.79 17.87 -2.26
N GLN A 8 7.42 16.79 -1.80
CA GLN A 8 6.73 15.68 -1.14
C GLN A 8 6.19 16.04 0.25
N PHE A 9 6.96 16.75 1.08
CA PHE A 9 6.60 16.95 2.49
C PHE A 9 5.91 18.27 2.76
N ILE A 10 6.23 19.33 2.00
CA ILE A 10 5.68 20.68 2.23
C ILE A 10 4.54 20.96 1.25
N ILE A 11 4.79 20.83 -0.06
CA ILE A 11 3.79 21.17 -1.08
C ILE A 11 2.76 20.04 -1.29
N LYS A 12 3.11 18.80 -0.96
CA LYS A 12 2.33 17.58 -1.26
C LYS A 12 2.15 17.32 -2.77
N ASP A 13 3.08 17.83 -3.57
CA ASP A 13 3.16 17.54 -5.01
C ASP A 13 3.98 16.26 -5.22
N HIS A 14 3.29 15.12 -5.05
CA HIS A 14 3.91 13.80 -5.08
C HIS A 14 4.36 13.39 -6.49
N GLU A 15 3.67 13.84 -7.53
CA GLU A 15 4.03 13.58 -8.93
C GLU A 15 5.32 14.32 -9.31
N ARG A 16 5.42 15.63 -9.04
CA ARG A 16 6.68 16.35 -9.32
C ARG A 16 7.82 15.89 -8.42
N ALA A 17 7.54 15.49 -7.18
CA ALA A 17 8.56 14.90 -6.32
C ALA A 17 9.17 13.64 -6.96
N GLN A 18 8.36 12.79 -7.59
CA GLN A 18 8.85 11.60 -8.31
C GLN A 18 9.85 11.96 -9.40
N GLU A 19 9.57 12.98 -10.21
CA GLU A 19 10.46 13.43 -11.29
C GLU A 19 11.82 13.86 -10.75
N TYR A 20 11.83 14.67 -9.70
CA TYR A 20 13.06 15.18 -9.10
C TYR A 20 13.86 14.07 -8.39
N TYR A 21 13.18 13.08 -7.80
CA TYR A 21 13.87 11.90 -7.27
C TYR A 21 14.48 11.06 -8.38
N LYS A 22 13.78 10.82 -9.50
CA LYS A 22 14.34 10.10 -10.66
C LYS A 22 15.61 10.77 -11.18
N ILE A 23 15.58 12.10 -11.36
CA ILE A 23 16.77 12.88 -11.76
C ILE A 23 17.90 12.70 -10.73
N THR A 24 17.58 12.71 -9.44
CA THR A 24 18.62 12.50 -8.42
C THR A 24 19.17 11.08 -8.46
N MET A 25 18.35 10.07 -8.74
CA MET A 25 18.78 8.66 -8.82
C MET A 25 19.72 8.40 -10.00
N SER A 26 19.63 9.17 -11.09
CA SER A 26 20.53 9.02 -12.25
C SER A 26 21.91 9.65 -12.05
N ILE A 27 22.14 10.39 -10.96
CA ILE A 27 23.44 10.99 -10.65
C ILE A 27 24.33 9.93 -9.99
N GLU A 28 25.56 9.76 -10.49
CA GLU A 28 26.55 8.87 -9.89
C GLU A 28 26.81 9.25 -8.42
N GLY A 29 26.85 8.25 -7.54
CA GLY A 29 27.00 8.48 -6.09
C GLY A 29 25.72 8.99 -5.39
N SER A 30 24.56 8.93 -6.04
CA SER A 30 23.27 9.32 -5.44
C SER A 30 23.05 8.62 -4.09
N PRO A 31 22.59 9.33 -3.04
CA PRO A 31 22.37 8.73 -1.74
C PRO A 31 21.35 7.57 -1.79
N PRO A 32 21.62 6.41 -1.14
CA PRO A 32 20.72 5.24 -1.19
C PRO A 32 19.29 5.51 -0.72
N ILE A 33 19.10 6.48 0.18
CA ILE A 33 17.78 6.90 0.67
C ILE A 33 16.85 7.42 -0.43
N VAL A 34 17.39 7.94 -1.54
CA VAL A 34 16.61 8.56 -2.62
C VAL A 34 15.65 7.55 -3.26
N ARG A 35 16.04 6.27 -3.40
CA ARG A 35 15.15 5.23 -3.94
C ARG A 35 13.93 4.99 -3.05
N ARG A 36 14.12 5.00 -1.73
CA ARG A 36 13.04 4.84 -0.75
C ARG A 36 12.09 6.04 -0.76
N LEU A 37 12.65 7.25 -0.87
CA LEU A 37 11.84 8.48 -0.98
C LEU A 37 11.05 8.52 -2.29
N TYR A 38 11.67 8.06 -3.40
CA TYR A 38 11.00 7.88 -4.67
C TYR A 38 9.81 6.91 -4.55
N ALA A 39 10.03 5.73 -3.97
CA ALA A 39 8.98 4.73 -3.79
C ALA A 39 7.84 5.22 -2.87
N ASP A 40 8.14 5.97 -1.81
CA ASP A 40 7.11 6.61 -0.97
C ASP A 40 6.34 7.70 -1.74
N ALA A 41 7.01 8.50 -2.56
CA ALA A 41 6.33 9.51 -3.39
C ALA A 41 5.35 8.88 -4.40
N ILE A 42 5.69 7.72 -4.98
CA ILE A 42 4.77 6.95 -5.84
C ILE A 42 3.55 6.50 -5.04
N PHE A 43 3.76 5.91 -3.86
CA PHE A 43 2.66 5.48 -2.99
C PHE A 43 1.72 6.63 -2.63
N LYS A 44 2.29 7.80 -2.29
CA LYS A 44 1.51 9.00 -1.96
C LYS A 44 0.77 9.60 -3.16
N ALA A 45 1.19 9.30 -4.38
CA ALA A 45 0.44 9.61 -5.60
C ALA A 45 -0.66 8.55 -5.92
N LEU A 46 -0.93 7.62 -5.01
CA LEU A 46 -1.93 6.54 -5.14
C LEU A 46 -1.63 5.53 -6.25
N ASP A 47 -0.41 5.53 -6.78
CA ASP A 47 0.05 4.58 -7.78
C ASP A 47 0.62 3.33 -7.08
N TYR A 48 -0.27 2.53 -6.49
CA TYR A 48 0.10 1.43 -5.61
C TYR A 48 0.88 0.32 -6.33
N GLU A 49 0.59 0.05 -7.60
CA GLU A 49 1.30 -0.95 -8.39
C GLU A 49 2.75 -0.53 -8.61
N ARG A 50 3.01 0.70 -9.06
CA ARG A 50 4.39 1.17 -9.23
C ARG A 50 5.11 1.32 -7.89
N ALA A 51 4.41 1.70 -6.83
CA ALA A 51 4.98 1.74 -5.49
C ALA A 51 5.41 0.34 -5.02
N TRP A 52 4.58 -0.68 -5.25
CA TRP A 52 4.88 -2.07 -4.95
C TRP A 52 6.15 -2.53 -5.67
N GLN A 53 6.24 -2.30 -6.98
CA GLN A 53 7.41 -2.69 -7.77
C GLN A 53 8.69 -2.00 -7.26
N ALA A 54 8.62 -0.69 -6.98
CA ALA A 54 9.77 0.06 -6.47
C ALA A 54 10.23 -0.45 -5.09
N TRP A 55 9.30 -0.74 -4.18
CA TRP A 55 9.65 -1.28 -2.86
C TRP A 55 10.14 -2.73 -2.93
N LEU A 56 9.63 -3.53 -3.88
CA LEU A 56 10.07 -4.90 -4.11
C LEU A 56 11.51 -4.95 -4.65
N GLU A 57 11.87 -4.05 -5.56
CA GLU A 57 13.25 -3.88 -6.02
C GLU A 57 14.17 -3.54 -4.85
N ILE A 58 13.77 -2.59 -3.99
CA ILE A 58 14.55 -2.21 -2.80
C ILE A 58 14.69 -3.40 -1.84
N TYR A 59 13.64 -4.19 -1.62
CA TYR A 59 13.70 -5.38 -0.78
C TYR A 59 14.67 -6.43 -1.31
N ASN A 60 14.62 -6.70 -2.62
CA ASN A 60 15.42 -7.73 -3.26
C ASN A 60 16.91 -7.35 -3.39
N THR A 61 17.22 -6.06 -3.49
CA THR A 61 18.59 -5.56 -3.69
C THR A 61 19.26 -5.06 -2.42
N ALA A 62 18.53 -4.93 -1.31
CA ALA A 62 19.10 -4.49 -0.04
C ALA A 62 20.10 -5.50 0.51
N GLU A 63 21.29 -5.02 0.87
CA GLU A 63 22.35 -5.81 1.49
C GLU A 63 22.16 -5.95 3.01
N ASP A 64 21.56 -4.94 3.65
CA ASP A 64 21.35 -4.90 5.09
C ASP A 64 19.92 -5.25 5.50
N GLU A 65 19.80 -6.00 6.59
CA GLU A 65 18.51 -6.46 7.13
C GLU A 65 17.60 -5.31 7.58
N ARG A 66 18.16 -4.17 7.97
CA ARG A 66 17.36 -3.01 8.36
C ARG A 66 16.63 -2.43 7.14
N THR A 67 17.30 -2.28 6.00
CA THR A 67 16.67 -1.82 4.75
C THR A 67 15.65 -2.83 4.25
N LYS A 68 15.94 -4.14 4.31
CA LYS A 68 14.95 -5.19 3.99
C LYS A 68 13.71 -5.10 4.87
N ARG A 69 13.87 -4.94 6.19
CA ARG A 69 12.75 -4.77 7.14
C ARG A 69 11.89 -3.56 6.79
N VAL A 70 12.53 -2.42 6.49
CA VAL A 70 11.81 -1.20 6.06
C VAL A 70 11.02 -1.46 4.78
N ALA A 71 11.64 -2.06 3.76
CA ALA A 71 10.96 -2.35 2.50
C ALA A 71 9.79 -3.34 2.68
N SER A 72 9.97 -4.39 3.48
CA SER A 72 8.90 -5.34 3.84
C SER A 72 7.70 -4.67 4.51
N ASN A 73 7.94 -3.67 5.36
CA ASN A 73 6.84 -2.94 6.02
C ASN A 73 6.07 -2.05 5.04
N HIS A 74 6.76 -1.43 4.08
CA HIS A 74 6.11 -0.67 3.02
C HIS A 74 5.33 -1.58 2.07
N LEU A 75 5.90 -2.72 1.67
CA LEU A 75 5.20 -3.73 0.87
C LEU A 75 3.91 -4.17 1.57
N TYR A 76 3.97 -4.50 2.87
CA TYR A 76 2.77 -4.86 3.63
C TYR A 76 1.73 -3.75 3.59
N THR A 77 2.15 -2.51 3.80
CA THR A 77 1.26 -1.35 3.77
C THR A 77 0.56 -1.22 2.43
N ILE A 78 1.32 -1.33 1.32
CA ILE A 78 0.80 -1.20 -0.04
C ILE A 78 -0.21 -2.30 -0.34
N LYS A 79 0.13 -3.57 -0.07
CA LYS A 79 -0.82 -4.68 -0.28
C LYS A 79 -2.07 -4.49 0.56
N ALA A 80 -1.92 -4.14 1.83
CA ALA A 80 -3.06 -3.89 2.71
C ALA A 80 -3.95 -2.77 2.17
N THR A 81 -3.38 -1.67 1.67
CA THR A 81 -4.17 -0.60 1.05
C THR A 81 -4.97 -1.10 -0.17
N MET A 82 -4.34 -1.84 -1.09
CA MET A 82 -5.02 -2.39 -2.28
C MET A 82 -6.14 -3.37 -1.92
N ASP A 83 -5.88 -4.27 -0.96
CA ASP A 83 -6.88 -5.22 -0.47
C ASP A 83 -8.06 -4.48 0.20
N MET A 84 -7.79 -3.41 0.95
CA MET A 84 -8.82 -2.60 1.60
C MET A 84 -9.68 -1.83 0.60
N ASP A 85 -9.11 -1.30 -0.49
CA ASP A 85 -9.89 -0.68 -1.55
C ASP A 85 -10.83 -1.70 -2.21
N THR A 86 -10.32 -2.90 -2.50
CA THR A 86 -11.11 -4.02 -3.05
C THR A 86 -12.24 -4.44 -2.12
N LEU A 87 -11.94 -4.62 -0.82
CA LEU A 87 -12.94 -5.02 0.17
C LEU A 87 -13.99 -3.93 0.37
N LYS A 88 -13.57 -2.66 0.46
CA LYS A 88 -14.48 -1.51 0.63
C LYS A 88 -15.45 -1.39 -0.54
N GLU A 89 -14.95 -1.55 -1.77
CA GLU A 89 -15.80 -1.54 -2.96
C GLU A 89 -16.84 -2.68 -2.92
N ALA A 90 -16.40 -3.91 -2.66
CA ALA A 90 -17.30 -5.06 -2.57
C ALA A 90 -18.35 -4.93 -1.45
N ILE A 91 -17.97 -4.40 -0.28
CA ILE A 91 -18.88 -4.13 0.83
C ILE A 91 -19.90 -3.05 0.46
N ALA A 92 -19.47 -2.00 -0.24
CA ALA A 92 -20.37 -0.94 -0.70
C ALA A 92 -21.40 -1.49 -1.70
N GLN A 93 -20.96 -2.26 -2.70
CA GLN A 93 -21.84 -2.91 -3.67
C GLN A 93 -22.81 -3.90 -3.00
N TYR A 94 -22.34 -4.66 -2.00
CA TYR A 94 -23.20 -5.55 -1.22
C TYR A 94 -24.29 -4.76 -0.47
N LYS A 95 -23.91 -3.67 0.20
CA LYS A 95 -24.86 -2.81 0.93
C LYS A 95 -25.87 -2.17 -0.01
N GLU A 96 -25.44 -1.69 -1.16
CA GLU A 96 -26.33 -1.12 -2.18
C GLU A 96 -27.37 -2.13 -2.65
N LYS A 97 -26.95 -3.38 -2.91
CA LYS A 97 -27.84 -4.44 -3.38
C LYS A 97 -28.82 -4.97 -2.32
N TYR A 98 -28.37 -5.14 -1.08
CA TYR A 98 -29.14 -5.82 -0.03
C TYR A 98 -29.66 -4.91 1.08
N GLY A 99 -29.33 -3.62 1.04
CA GLY A 99 -29.73 -2.63 2.05
C GLY A 99 -29.06 -2.81 3.42
N ARG A 100 -28.09 -3.72 3.55
CA ARG A 100 -27.37 -4.02 4.80
C ARG A 100 -25.94 -4.44 4.51
N TYR A 101 -25.05 -4.22 5.46
CA TYR A 101 -23.69 -4.76 5.41
C TYR A 101 -23.69 -6.30 5.45
N PRO A 102 -22.68 -6.96 4.85
CA PRO A 102 -22.54 -8.41 4.98
C PRO A 102 -22.28 -8.79 6.44
N THR A 103 -22.80 -9.95 6.86
CA THR A 103 -22.60 -10.47 8.23
C THR A 103 -21.14 -10.82 8.52
N ASP A 104 -20.41 -11.15 7.45
CA ASP A 104 -19.03 -11.57 7.43
C ASP A 104 -18.51 -11.44 5.98
N LEU A 105 -17.19 -11.39 5.80
CA LEU A 105 -16.61 -11.18 4.47
C LEU A 105 -16.93 -12.31 3.49
N SER A 106 -17.15 -13.56 3.94
CA SER A 106 -17.44 -14.69 3.05
C SER A 106 -18.74 -14.52 2.25
N ARG A 107 -19.66 -13.67 2.73
CA ARG A 107 -20.87 -13.26 1.99
C ARG A 107 -20.55 -12.53 0.70
N LEU A 108 -19.44 -11.81 0.64
CA LEU A 108 -19.00 -11.12 -0.59
C LEU A 108 -18.67 -12.13 -1.69
N VAL A 109 -18.04 -13.25 -1.32
CA VAL A 109 -17.73 -14.34 -2.27
C VAL A 109 -18.99 -15.09 -2.66
N SER A 110 -19.80 -15.50 -1.68
CA SER A 110 -21.04 -16.24 -1.92
C SER A 110 -22.04 -15.47 -2.79
N ALA A 111 -22.05 -14.14 -2.69
CA ALA A 111 -22.90 -13.26 -3.48
C ALA A 111 -22.26 -12.82 -4.82
N GLY A 112 -21.02 -13.23 -5.10
CA GLY A 112 -20.32 -12.97 -6.37
C GLY A 112 -19.68 -11.58 -6.50
N PHE A 113 -19.51 -10.82 -5.41
CA PHE A 113 -18.80 -9.54 -5.43
C PHE A 113 -17.28 -9.71 -5.39
N LEU A 114 -16.79 -10.84 -4.88
CA LEU A 114 -15.38 -11.20 -4.87
C LEU A 114 -15.20 -12.65 -5.32
N ASN A 115 -14.08 -12.95 -5.97
CA ASN A 115 -13.71 -14.34 -6.29
C ASN A 115 -13.23 -15.10 -5.04
N SER A 116 -12.51 -14.40 -4.15
CA SER A 116 -11.99 -14.91 -2.89
C SER A 116 -11.78 -13.75 -1.92
N ILE A 117 -11.71 -14.04 -0.62
CA ILE A 117 -11.34 -13.03 0.37
C ILE A 117 -9.82 -12.86 0.35
N PRO A 118 -9.29 -11.63 0.15
CA PRO A 118 -7.86 -11.41 0.20
C PRO A 118 -7.33 -11.70 1.60
N ARG A 119 -6.08 -12.16 1.68
CA ARG A 119 -5.30 -12.28 2.91
C ARG A 119 -4.17 -11.26 2.91
N ASP A 120 -3.74 -10.82 4.09
CA ASP A 120 -2.60 -9.92 4.21
C ASP A 120 -1.29 -10.59 3.75
N MET A 121 -0.18 -9.85 3.73
CA MET A 121 1.12 -10.40 3.31
C MET A 121 1.65 -11.53 4.21
N ASP A 122 1.10 -11.70 5.40
CA ASP A 122 1.49 -12.72 6.37
C ASP A 122 0.44 -13.86 6.44
N ASP A 123 -0.41 -13.97 5.41
CA ASP A 123 -1.49 -14.96 5.29
C ASP A 123 -2.59 -14.86 6.37
N LYS A 124 -2.77 -13.69 6.97
CA LYS A 124 -3.82 -13.45 7.98
C LYS A 124 -5.08 -12.87 7.37
N GLU A 125 -6.19 -13.14 8.04
CA GLU A 125 -7.50 -12.61 7.68
C GLU A 125 -7.66 -11.15 8.11
N TYR A 126 -8.36 -10.36 7.28
CA TYR A 126 -8.73 -9.00 7.62
C TYR A 126 -9.78 -8.97 8.73
N LEU A 127 -9.66 -8.00 9.63
CA LEU A 127 -10.67 -7.73 10.64
C LEU A 127 -11.85 -7.02 9.98
N TYR A 128 -13.06 -7.41 10.33
CA TYR A 128 -14.28 -6.86 9.75
C TYR A 128 -15.36 -6.65 10.82
N ASP A 129 -16.00 -5.48 10.79
CA ASP A 129 -17.14 -5.14 11.63
C ASP A 129 -18.41 -5.09 10.78
N SER A 130 -19.34 -6.01 11.05
CA SER A 130 -20.60 -6.13 10.31
C SER A 130 -21.64 -5.06 10.64
N GLN A 131 -21.47 -4.32 11.75
CA GLN A 131 -22.36 -3.21 12.10
C GLN A 131 -22.01 -1.96 11.29
N THR A 132 -20.72 -1.71 11.09
CA THR A 132 -20.21 -0.51 10.42
C THR A 132 -19.81 -0.75 8.96
N GLY A 133 -19.57 -2.01 8.58
CA GLY A 133 -18.99 -2.38 7.30
C GLY A 133 -17.49 -2.07 7.19
N GLU A 134 -16.83 -1.75 8.30
CA GLU A 134 -15.42 -1.37 8.31
C GLU A 134 -14.52 -2.62 8.26
N ALA A 135 -13.54 -2.62 7.36
CA ALA A 135 -12.49 -3.64 7.30
C ALA A 135 -11.12 -3.02 7.63
N LYS A 136 -10.25 -3.77 8.31
CA LYS A 136 -8.91 -3.31 8.71
C LYS A 136 -7.86 -4.42 8.64
N PRO A 137 -6.60 -4.11 8.30
CA PRO A 137 -5.49 -5.06 8.44
C PRO A 137 -5.32 -5.50 9.90
N PRO A 138 -5.04 -6.80 10.16
CA PRO A 138 -4.86 -7.31 11.51
C PRO A 138 -3.47 -6.94 12.08
N THR A 139 -2.51 -6.65 11.20
CA THR A 139 -1.11 -6.46 11.58
C THR A 139 -0.67 -5.01 11.44
N ILE A 140 0.04 -4.52 12.45
CA ILE A 140 0.74 -3.22 12.41
C ILE A 140 2.12 -3.46 11.78
N PRO A 141 2.46 -2.83 10.64
CA PRO A 141 3.63 -3.20 9.84
C PRO A 141 4.95 -3.18 10.63
N TRP A 142 5.22 -2.15 11.42
CA TRP A 142 6.47 -2.04 12.19
C TRP A 142 6.54 -2.92 13.44
N LYS A 143 5.47 -3.67 13.75
CA LYS A 143 5.45 -4.72 14.78
C LYS A 143 5.54 -6.13 14.19
N ARG A 144 5.56 -6.27 12.85
CA ARG A 144 5.98 -7.48 12.14
C ARG A 144 7.47 -7.63 12.29
#